data_AF-A0A537TUX2-F1
#
_entry.id   AF-A0A537TUX2-F1
#
_cell.length_a   1.000
_cell.length_b   1.000
_cell.length_c   1.000
_cell.angle_alpha   90.00
_cell.angle_beta   90.00
_cell.angle_gamma   90.00
#
_symmetry.space_group_name_H-M   'P 1'
#
loop_
_entity.id
_entity.type
_entity.pdbx_description
1 polymer ?
#
loop_
_entity_poly.entity_id
_entity_poly.type
_entity_poly.pdbx_seq_one_letter_code
_entity_poly.pdbx_strand_id
1 'polypeptide(L)'
;YREENQRLAELQVRQQMAGRTFFAAVSSFFSITPALVYLVAGYAIGHHSSPQISAGTIVAFTALQTRLFWPVGQMLQISVEIQSSLALFERIFEYLDLPYEIVESPQARSLPKETVRGEIAFRDVYFRYDEPPLPLAPEAELVEVDGDGAGPAPNGRRRREWTLEDVNLEIQPGQLVALVGPSGAGKTTISYLIPRLYDVTEGVIELDGVDVRNLKLSSLAEAFGMVTQEPYLFHTSVRENLLYARPDATGGELETAARAAFIHDRIMELDQGYDTVVGERGYRMSGGEKQRLAIARVILKQPRVLILDEATSALDTPGAELAACAKGT
;
A
#
# COMPACT_ATOMS: atom_id res chain seq x y z
N TYR A 1 -4.75 9.41 -16.10
CA TYR A 1 -5.17 8.11 -16.68
C TYR A 1 -4.96 8.00 -18.19
N ARG A 2 -5.69 8.68 -19.09
CA ARG A 2 -5.49 8.51 -20.55
C ARG A 2 -4.13 9.02 -21.05
N GLU A 3 -3.72 10.21 -20.61
CA GLU A 3 -2.42 10.80 -20.96
C GLU A 3 -1.24 9.98 -20.44
N GLU A 4 -1.37 9.49 -19.20
CA GLU A 4 -0.36 8.67 -18.55
C GLU A 4 -0.19 7.31 -19.24
N ASN A 5 -1.30 6.70 -19.67
CA ASN A 5 -1.28 5.45 -20.45
C ASN A 5 -0.69 5.66 -21.85
N GLN A 6 -0.99 6.78 -22.51
CA GLN A 6 -0.34 7.15 -23.78
C GLN A 6 1.16 7.35 -23.62
N ARG A 7 1.60 8.02 -22.55
CA ARG A 7 3.02 8.20 -22.24
C ARG A 7 3.74 6.87 -22.01
N LEU A 8 3.13 5.94 -21.27
CA LEU A 8 3.67 4.59 -21.07
C LEU A 8 3.77 3.81 -22.39
N ALA A 9 2.73 3.88 -23.23
CA ALA A 9 2.74 3.25 -24.54
C ALA A 9 3.83 3.82 -25.44
N GLU A 10 4.01 5.15 -25.47
CA GLU A 10 5.09 5.78 -26.23
C GLU A 10 6.49 5.37 -25.74
N LEU A 11 6.69 5.31 -24.42
CA LEU A 11 7.95 4.87 -23.83
C LEU A 11 8.27 3.42 -24.19
N GLN A 12 7.28 2.52 -24.11
CA GLN A 12 7.44 1.11 -24.51
C GLN A 12 7.75 0.98 -26.00
N VAL A 13 7.07 1.75 -26.85
CA VAL A 13 7.33 1.75 -28.31
C VAL A 13 8.75 2.27 -28.58
N ARG A 14 9.19 3.36 -27.95
CA ARG A 14 10.56 3.86 -28.11
C ARG A 14 11.61 2.85 -27.66
N GLN A 15 11.40 2.19 -26.52
CA GLN A 15 12.30 1.13 -26.01
C GLN A 15 12.38 -0.05 -26.99
N GLN A 16 11.25 -0.53 -27.51
CA GLN A 16 11.23 -1.62 -28.50
C GLN A 16 11.86 -1.21 -29.84
N MET A 17 11.59 0.01 -30.30
CA MET A 17 12.14 0.52 -31.57
C MET A 17 13.66 0.67 -31.49
N ALA A 18 14.21 1.16 -30.38
CA ALA A 18 15.66 1.27 -30.19
C ALA A 18 16.37 -0.09 -30.25
N GLY A 19 15.78 -1.13 -29.62
CA GLY A 19 16.29 -2.49 -29.74
C GLY A 19 16.23 -3.02 -31.17
N ARG A 20 15.09 -2.84 -31.85
CA ARG A 20 14.91 -3.29 -33.25
C ARG A 20 15.88 -2.62 -34.22
N THR A 21 16.10 -1.31 -34.11
CA THR A 21 17.01 -0.59 -35.02
C THR A 21 18.47 -1.01 -34.84
N PHE A 22 18.91 -1.25 -33.59
CA PHE A 22 20.23 -1.78 -33.31
C PHE A 22 20.43 -3.16 -33.96
N PHE A 23 19.47 -4.09 -33.78
CA PHE A 23 19.57 -5.42 -34.38
C PHE A 23 19.47 -5.41 -35.90
N ALA A 24 18.69 -4.50 -36.48
CA ALA A 24 18.64 -4.32 -37.93
C ALA A 24 20.04 -3.95 -38.48
N ALA A 25 20.74 -3.02 -37.83
CA ALA A 25 22.10 -2.63 -38.23
C ALA A 25 23.12 -3.79 -38.11
N VAL A 26 23.08 -4.54 -37.01
CA VAL A 26 23.93 -5.72 -36.80
C VAL A 26 23.65 -6.80 -37.85
N SER A 27 22.38 -7.08 -38.15
CA SER A 27 21.97 -8.06 -39.16
C SER A 27 22.41 -7.66 -40.57
N SER A 28 22.34 -6.36 -40.91
CA SER A 28 22.85 -5.84 -42.18
C SER A 28 24.35 -6.09 -42.33
N PHE A 29 25.13 -5.84 -41.27
CA PHE A 29 26.57 -6.11 -41.28
C PHE A 29 26.86 -7.60 -41.53
N PHE A 30 26.17 -8.49 -40.80
CA PHE A 30 26.33 -9.93 -40.98
C PHE A 30 25.89 -10.45 -42.35
N SER A 31 24.88 -9.83 -42.97
CA SER A 31 24.40 -10.19 -44.30
C SER A 31 25.35 -9.74 -45.42
N ILE A 32 26.01 -8.59 -45.27
CA ILE A 32 26.94 -8.04 -46.27
C ILE A 32 28.30 -8.74 -46.23
N THR A 33 28.76 -9.17 -45.05
CA THR A 33 30.12 -9.70 -44.86
C THR A 33 30.42 -10.93 -45.76
N PRO A 34 29.57 -11.98 -45.86
CA PRO A 34 29.82 -13.10 -46.77
C PRO A 34 29.88 -12.68 -48.24
N ALA A 35 29.04 -11.73 -48.67
CA ALA A 35 29.04 -11.23 -50.04
C ALA A 35 30.36 -10.50 -50.35
N LEU A 36 30.86 -9.69 -49.42
CA LEU A 36 32.18 -9.05 -49.55
C LEU A 36 33.31 -10.07 -49.60
N VAL A 37 33.27 -11.11 -48.74
CA VAL A 37 34.27 -12.19 -48.76
C VAL A 37 34.26 -12.90 -50.11
N TYR A 38 33.09 -13.25 -50.66
CA TYR A 38 32.99 -13.86 -51.98
C TYR A 38 33.49 -12.94 -53.10
N LEU A 39 33.17 -11.65 -53.05
CA LEU A 39 33.60 -10.67 -54.05
C LEU A 39 35.13 -10.50 -54.05
N VAL A 40 35.73 -10.32 -52.88
CA VAL A 40 37.20 -10.18 -52.74
C VAL A 40 37.90 -11.47 -53.13
N ALA A 41 37.40 -12.63 -52.70
CA ALA A 41 38.00 -13.91 -53.03
C ALA A 41 37.87 -14.24 -54.53
N GLY A 42 36.72 -13.93 -55.14
CA GLY A 42 36.52 -14.06 -56.59
C GLY A 42 37.46 -13.15 -57.38
N TYR A 43 37.63 -11.89 -56.96
CA TYR A 43 38.57 -10.95 -57.58
C TYR A 43 40.03 -11.44 -57.48
N ALA A 44 40.45 -11.93 -56.30
CA ALA A 44 41.81 -12.41 -56.05
C ALA A 44 42.17 -13.67 -56.87
N ILE A 45 41.21 -14.57 -57.07
CA ILE A 45 41.37 -15.76 -57.93
C ILE A 45 41.48 -15.34 -59.40
N GLY A 46 40.64 -14.40 -59.86
CA GLY A 46 40.63 -13.94 -61.25
C GLY A 46 41.93 -13.29 -61.72
N HIS A 47 42.59 -12.51 -60.85
CA HIS A 47 43.82 -11.77 -61.19
C HIS A 47 45.12 -12.57 -60.98
N HIS A 48 45.06 -13.91 -60.83
CA HIS A 48 46.22 -14.80 -60.65
C HIS A 48 47.18 -14.39 -59.52
N SER A 49 46.69 -13.59 -58.57
CA SER A 49 47.53 -12.92 -57.57
C SER A 49 47.78 -13.80 -56.33
N SER A 50 47.13 -14.96 -56.21
CA SER A 50 47.26 -15.84 -55.04
C SER A 50 46.91 -17.31 -55.38
N PRO A 51 47.89 -18.18 -55.69
CA PRO A 51 47.65 -19.58 -56.06
C PRO A 51 47.25 -20.51 -54.88
N GLN A 52 47.03 -19.97 -53.67
CA GLN A 52 46.83 -20.76 -52.44
C GLN A 52 45.37 -20.77 -51.92
N ILE A 53 44.45 -19.98 -52.48
CA ILE A 53 43.06 -19.92 -51.99
C ILE A 53 42.18 -20.84 -52.84
N SER A 54 41.73 -21.95 -52.27
CA SER A 54 40.79 -22.86 -52.94
C SER A 54 39.34 -22.39 -52.77
N ALA A 55 38.45 -22.75 -53.71
CA ALA A 55 37.02 -22.51 -53.57
C ALA A 55 36.43 -23.16 -52.29
N GLY A 56 36.93 -24.34 -51.92
CA GLY A 56 36.54 -25.03 -50.68
C GLY A 56 36.95 -24.25 -49.42
N THR A 57 38.08 -23.56 -49.43
CA THR A 57 38.54 -22.72 -48.32
C THR A 57 37.59 -21.54 -48.09
N ILE A 58 37.09 -20.92 -49.15
CA ILE A 58 36.16 -19.78 -49.05
C ILE A 58 34.83 -20.23 -48.46
N VAL A 59 34.28 -21.36 -48.95
CA VAL A 59 33.03 -21.94 -48.43
C VAL A 59 33.19 -22.39 -46.97
N ALA A 60 34.32 -23.01 -46.62
CA ALA A 60 34.61 -23.40 -45.23
C ALA A 60 34.75 -22.18 -44.30
N PHE A 61 35.40 -21.12 -44.77
CA PHE A 61 35.56 -19.87 -44.02
C PHE A 61 34.21 -19.18 -43.78
N THR A 62 33.37 -19.03 -44.80
CA THR A 62 32.04 -18.39 -44.65
C THR A 62 31.09 -19.23 -43.80
N ALA A 63 31.21 -20.56 -43.85
CA ALA A 63 30.47 -21.46 -42.96
C ALA A 63 30.91 -21.31 -41.48
N LEU A 64 32.22 -21.25 -41.22
CA LEU A 64 32.76 -21.00 -39.88
C LEU A 64 32.38 -19.61 -39.36
N GLN A 65 32.42 -18.60 -40.23
CA GLN A 65 32.01 -17.23 -39.93
C GLN A 65 30.53 -17.16 -39.49
N THR A 66 29.63 -17.80 -40.25
CA THR A 66 28.20 -17.85 -39.90
C THR A 66 27.98 -18.53 -38.54
N ARG A 67 28.72 -19.61 -38.27
CA ARG A 67 28.66 -20.33 -36.98
C ARG A 67 29.15 -19.46 -35.81
N LEU A 68 30.10 -18.56 -36.04
CA LEU A 68 30.58 -17.62 -35.02
C LEU A 68 29.62 -16.47 -34.76
N PHE A 69 28.92 -15.97 -35.78
CA PHE A 69 28.02 -14.83 -35.65
C PHE A 69 26.76 -15.13 -34.85
N TRP A 70 26.27 -16.39 -34.87
CA TRP A 70 25.09 -16.77 -34.10
C TRP A 70 25.30 -16.62 -32.57
N PRO A 71 26.35 -17.20 -31.94
CA PRO A 71 26.65 -16.97 -30.52
C PRO A 71 26.89 -15.50 -30.16
N VAL A 72 27.54 -14.74 -31.04
CA VAL A 72 27.79 -13.31 -30.81
C VAL A 72 26.48 -12.52 -30.78
N GLY A 73 25.56 -12.82 -31.70
CA GLY A 73 24.21 -12.23 -31.71
C GLY A 73 23.42 -12.54 -30.44
N GLN A 74 23.54 -13.77 -29.91
CA GLN A 74 22.89 -14.17 -28.66
C GLN A 74 23.45 -13.42 -27.45
N MET A 75 24.77 -13.25 -27.36
CA MET A 75 25.38 -12.47 -26.27
C MET A 75 24.91 -11.00 -26.28
N LEU A 76 24.74 -10.40 -27.45
CA LEU A 76 24.21 -9.05 -27.57
C LEU A 76 22.75 -8.94 -27.08
N GLN A 77 21.92 -9.98 -27.28
CA GLN A 77 20.56 -10.02 -26.74
C GLN A 77 20.56 -10.11 -25.21
N ILE A 78 21.42 -10.96 -24.64
CA ILE A 78 21.56 -11.12 -23.19
C ILE A 78 21.94 -9.80 -22.51
N SER A 79 22.78 -8.95 -23.15
CA SER A 79 23.14 -7.65 -22.57
C SER A 79 21.94 -6.72 -22.34
N VAL A 80 20.95 -6.73 -23.25
CA VAL A 80 19.73 -5.92 -23.12
C VAL A 80 18.84 -6.49 -22.00
N GLU A 81 18.74 -7.81 -21.92
CA GLU A 81 17.98 -8.51 -20.88
C GLU A 81 18.58 -8.29 -19.48
N ILE A 82 19.91 -8.29 -19.35
CA ILE A 82 20.59 -7.96 -18.09
C ILE A 82 20.27 -6.52 -17.66
N GLN A 83 20.32 -5.56 -18.58
CA GLN A 83 20.01 -4.15 -18.26
C GLN A 83 18.56 -3.96 -17.81
N SER A 84 17.60 -4.60 -18.48
CA SER A 84 16.19 -4.52 -18.06
C SER A 84 15.94 -5.25 -16.73
N SER A 85 16.61 -6.38 -16.50
CA SER A 85 16.55 -7.10 -15.23
C SER A 85 17.13 -6.28 -14.08
N LEU A 86 18.28 -5.62 -14.27
CA LEU A 86 18.88 -4.75 -13.26
C LEU A 86 17.96 -3.59 -12.88
N ALA A 87 17.27 -2.97 -13.83
CA ALA A 87 16.28 -1.92 -13.54
C ALA A 87 15.07 -2.44 -12.72
N LEU A 88 14.62 -3.67 -12.97
CA LEU A 88 13.59 -4.31 -12.14
C LEU A 88 14.11 -4.63 -10.74
N PHE A 89 15.37 -5.07 -10.63
CA PHE A 89 16.01 -5.29 -9.34
C PHE A 89 16.11 -4.00 -8.52
N GLU A 90 16.51 -2.87 -9.13
CA GLU A 90 16.52 -1.56 -8.47
C GLU A 90 15.13 -1.20 -7.91
N ARG A 91 14.05 -1.45 -8.68
CA ARG A 91 12.67 -1.20 -8.22
C ARG A 91 12.26 -2.09 -7.04
N ILE A 92 12.72 -3.35 -7.00
CA ILE A 92 12.45 -4.26 -5.88
C ILE A 92 13.16 -3.76 -4.62
N PHE A 93 14.44 -3.39 -4.73
CA PHE A 93 15.18 -2.85 -3.59
C PHE A 93 14.63 -1.50 -3.12
N GLU A 94 14.22 -0.63 -4.03
CA GLU A 94 13.53 0.63 -3.68
C GLU A 94 12.30 0.40 -2.81
N TYR A 95 11.50 -0.63 -3.11
CA TYR A 95 10.33 -0.99 -2.29
C TYR A 95 10.71 -1.63 -0.95
N LEU A 96 11.74 -2.50 -0.94
CA LEU A 96 12.22 -3.15 0.27
C LEU A 96 12.90 -2.16 1.24
N ASP A 97 13.51 -1.11 0.70
CA ASP A 97 14.21 -0.06 1.44
C ASP A 97 13.28 1.12 1.78
N LEU A 98 11.98 1.03 1.46
CA LEU A 98 11.00 2.03 1.88
C LEU A 98 11.00 2.12 3.42
N PRO A 99 11.32 3.28 4.01
CA PRO A 99 11.39 3.39 5.45
C PRO A 99 10.01 3.17 6.08
N TYR A 100 9.99 2.47 7.22
CA TYR A 100 8.79 2.41 8.05
C TYR A 100 8.58 3.77 8.73
N GLU A 101 7.40 4.37 8.56
CA GLU A 101 7.07 5.67 9.18
C GLU A 101 6.97 5.58 10.70
N ILE A 102 6.44 4.46 11.23
CA ILE A 102 6.28 4.23 12.66
C ILE A 102 7.25 3.15 13.11
N VAL A 103 8.23 3.55 13.90
CA VAL A 103 9.24 2.66 14.49
C VAL A 103 9.11 2.67 16.00
N GLU A 104 9.13 1.49 16.60
CA GLU A 104 9.14 1.34 18.05
C GLU A 104 10.50 1.76 18.61
N SER A 105 10.50 2.61 19.65
CA SER A 105 11.73 2.98 20.34
C SER A 105 12.37 1.74 20.98
N PRO A 106 13.71 1.60 20.97
CA PRO A 106 14.39 0.53 21.70
C PRO A 106 14.11 0.53 23.22
N GLN A 107 13.64 1.66 23.75
CA GLN A 107 13.28 1.84 25.16
C GLN A 107 11.76 1.78 25.38
N ALA A 108 10.98 1.33 24.39
CA ALA A 108 9.53 1.25 24.49
C ALA A 108 9.08 0.37 25.66
N ARG A 109 8.23 0.93 26.49
CA ARG A 109 7.69 0.28 27.68
C ARG A 109 6.54 -0.62 27.29
N SER A 110 6.54 -1.84 27.82
CA SER A 110 5.38 -2.73 27.71
C SER A 110 4.36 -2.32 28.77
N LEU A 111 3.11 -2.18 28.34
CA LEU A 111 1.97 -1.88 29.19
C LEU A 111 0.97 -3.03 29.06
N PRO A 112 0.89 -3.94 30.04
CA PRO A 112 -0.07 -5.03 30.01
C PRO A 112 -1.50 -4.50 30.02
N LYS A 113 -2.36 -5.09 29.21
CA LYS A 113 -3.76 -4.69 29.05
C LYS A 113 -4.51 -4.59 30.39
N GLU A 114 -4.19 -5.44 31.35
CA GLU A 114 -4.84 -5.47 32.67
C GLU A 114 -4.57 -4.22 33.49
N THR A 115 -3.42 -3.58 33.27
CA THR A 115 -2.98 -2.38 34.01
C THR A 115 -3.49 -1.07 33.41
N VAL A 116 -3.91 -1.09 32.14
CA VAL A 116 -4.41 0.09 31.44
C VAL A 116 -5.75 0.52 32.03
N ARG A 117 -5.84 1.78 32.44
CA ARG A 117 -7.07 2.41 32.95
C ARG A 117 -7.88 3.02 31.81
N GLY A 118 -7.21 3.53 30.78
CA GLY A 118 -7.83 4.10 29.59
C GLY A 118 -8.00 5.62 29.65
N GLU A 119 -7.17 6.31 30.43
CA GLU A 119 -7.07 7.76 30.41
C GLU A 119 -6.32 8.21 29.15
N ILE A 120 -6.87 9.18 28.41
CA ILE A 120 -6.26 9.70 27.18
C ILE A 120 -6.10 11.20 27.30
N ALA A 121 -4.91 11.72 27.03
CA ALA A 121 -4.65 13.15 26.99
C ALA A 121 -3.96 13.56 25.69
N PHE A 122 -4.47 14.62 25.06
CA PHE A 122 -3.83 15.36 23.99
C PHE A 122 -3.29 16.64 24.58
N ARG A 123 -2.00 16.91 24.37
CA ARG A 123 -1.36 18.15 24.82
C ARG A 123 -0.71 18.84 23.63
N ASP A 124 -1.23 20.02 23.29
CA ASP A 124 -0.74 20.90 22.23
C ASP A 124 -0.53 20.16 20.90
N VAL A 125 -1.50 19.34 20.49
CA VAL A 125 -1.35 18.45 19.33
C VAL A 125 -1.58 19.19 18.02
N TYR A 126 -0.57 19.16 17.16
CA TYR A 126 -0.65 19.56 15.76
C TYR A 126 -0.37 18.37 14.86
N PHE A 127 -1.13 18.25 13.79
CA PHE A 127 -0.96 17.16 12.84
C PHE A 127 -1.30 17.57 11.40
N ARG A 128 -0.48 17.09 10.47
CA ARG A 128 -0.74 17.12 9.03
C ARG A 128 -0.32 15.78 8.42
N TYR A 129 -1.03 15.34 7.39
CA TYR A 129 -0.59 14.21 6.57
C TYR A 129 0.58 14.65 5.70
N ASP A 130 1.61 13.82 5.61
CA ASP A 130 2.71 14.05 4.67
C ASP A 130 2.16 13.98 3.24
N GLU A 131 2.47 15.00 2.44
CA GLU A 131 2.11 14.97 1.03
C GLU A 131 2.96 13.90 0.34
N PRO A 132 2.35 13.01 -0.47
CA PRO A 132 3.14 12.19 -1.36
C PRO A 132 3.98 13.16 -2.20
N PRO A 133 5.28 12.88 -2.45
CA PRO A 133 6.04 13.67 -3.39
C PRO A 133 5.36 13.55 -4.75
N LEU A 134 4.52 14.53 -5.10
CA LEU A 134 4.00 14.66 -6.45
C LEU A 134 5.22 14.82 -7.37
N PRO A 135 5.27 14.12 -8.52
CA PRO A 135 6.30 14.40 -9.49
C PRO A 135 6.23 15.90 -9.81
N LEU A 136 7.36 16.60 -9.66
CA LEU A 136 7.51 18.02 -9.97
C LEU A 136 6.84 18.29 -11.33
N ALA A 137 5.65 18.87 -11.31
CA ALA A 137 5.08 19.46 -12.51
C ALA A 137 6.01 20.63 -12.87
N PRO A 138 6.40 20.79 -14.15
CA PRO A 138 7.29 21.87 -14.54
C PRO A 138 6.63 23.21 -14.19
N GLU A 139 7.36 23.97 -13.36
CA GLU A 139 7.22 25.38 -13.00
C GLU A 139 6.06 26.10 -13.72
N ALA A 140 4.84 25.97 -13.19
CA ALA A 140 3.80 26.94 -13.46
C ALA A 140 4.14 28.16 -12.59
N GLU A 141 4.50 29.27 -13.26
CA GLU A 141 4.87 30.55 -12.69
C GLU A 141 4.05 30.90 -11.43
N LEU A 142 4.75 30.98 -10.30
CA LEU A 142 4.20 31.53 -9.06
C LEU A 142 3.99 33.03 -9.28
N VAL A 143 2.73 33.44 -9.43
CA VAL A 143 2.34 34.85 -9.31
C VAL A 143 2.42 35.21 -7.84
N GLU A 144 3.40 36.04 -7.47
CA GLU A 144 3.45 36.69 -6.16
C GLU A 144 2.23 37.60 -6.00
N VAL A 145 1.33 37.22 -5.09
CA VAL A 145 0.29 38.10 -4.58
C VAL A 145 0.65 38.43 -3.14
N ASP A 146 0.89 39.71 -2.88
CA ASP A 146 1.12 40.27 -1.55
C ASP A 146 -0.02 39.87 -0.59
N GLY A 147 0.35 39.20 0.51
CA GLY A 147 -0.53 38.92 1.67
C GLY A 147 -0.86 37.44 1.93
N ASP A 148 -0.33 36.92 3.04
CA ASP A 148 -0.67 35.65 3.70
C ASP A 148 -0.77 34.40 2.80
N GLY A 149 0.38 33.99 2.25
CA GLY A 149 0.93 32.63 2.41
C GLY A 149 0.14 31.38 1.99
N ALA A 150 -0.98 31.46 1.27
CA ALA A 150 -1.69 30.26 0.80
C ALA A 150 -2.19 30.42 -0.65
N GLY A 151 -1.46 29.81 -1.60
CA GLY A 151 -1.86 29.73 -3.00
C GLY A 151 -3.20 29.01 -3.20
N PRO A 152 -3.97 29.35 -4.25
CA PRO A 152 -5.34 28.87 -4.41
C PRO A 152 -5.35 27.39 -4.83
N ALA A 153 -6.01 26.55 -4.02
CA ALA A 153 -6.40 25.21 -4.45
C ALA A 153 -7.51 25.30 -5.52
N PRO A 154 -7.59 24.33 -6.46
CA PRO A 154 -8.49 24.37 -7.63
C PRO A 154 -10.00 24.47 -7.33
N ASN A 155 -10.42 24.44 -6.06
CA ASN A 155 -11.82 24.48 -5.63
C ASN A 155 -12.16 25.65 -4.67
N GLY A 156 -11.35 26.71 -4.57
CA GLY A 156 -11.67 27.91 -3.77
C GLY A 156 -11.75 27.69 -2.25
N ARG A 157 -11.45 26.49 -1.76
CA ARG A 157 -11.18 26.24 -0.34
C ARG A 157 -9.70 26.50 -0.10
N ARG A 158 -9.37 27.45 0.79
CA ARG A 158 -8.00 27.60 1.31
C ARG A 158 -7.55 26.23 1.82
N ARG A 159 -6.42 25.72 1.32
CA ARG A 159 -5.82 24.48 1.82
C ARG A 159 -5.44 24.75 3.27
N ARG A 160 -6.06 24.05 4.23
CA ARG A 160 -5.59 24.13 5.62
C ARG A 160 -4.21 23.50 5.64
N GLU A 161 -3.23 24.25 6.14
CA GLU A 161 -1.86 23.77 6.31
C GLU A 161 -1.82 22.59 7.28
N TRP A 162 -2.68 22.65 8.31
CA TRP A 162 -2.81 21.63 9.33
C TRP A 162 -4.16 20.93 9.28
N THR A 163 -4.16 19.62 9.49
CA THR A 163 -5.39 18.84 9.66
C THR A 163 -5.96 19.01 11.07
N LEU A 164 -5.07 19.03 12.06
CA LEU A 164 -5.36 19.36 13.45
C LEU A 164 -4.39 20.46 13.91
N GLU A 165 -4.93 21.47 14.57
CA GLU A 165 -4.21 22.63 15.12
C GLU A 165 -4.59 22.76 16.59
N ASP A 166 -3.59 22.85 17.47
CA ASP A 166 -3.74 23.16 18.90
C ASP A 166 -4.82 22.32 19.61
N VAL A 167 -4.77 20.99 19.43
CA VAL A 167 -5.75 20.10 20.04
C VAL A 167 -5.31 19.74 21.46
N ASN A 168 -6.10 20.22 22.42
CA ASN A 168 -5.98 19.90 23.85
C ASN A 168 -7.27 19.21 24.32
N LEU A 169 -7.17 17.95 24.77
CA LEU A 169 -8.31 17.12 25.13
C LEU A 169 -7.90 16.13 26.23
N GLU A 170 -8.74 15.96 27.24
CA GLU A 170 -8.53 14.99 28.31
C GLU A 170 -9.78 14.11 28.47
N ILE A 171 -9.58 12.80 28.44
CA ILE A 171 -10.64 11.78 28.51
C ILE A 171 -10.32 10.90 29.71
N GLN A 172 -11.22 10.91 30.69
CA GLN A 172 -11.08 10.13 31.92
C GLN A 172 -11.44 8.66 31.69
N PRO A 173 -10.87 7.72 32.49
CA PRO A 173 -11.23 6.31 32.42
C PRO A 173 -12.76 6.07 32.49
N GLY A 174 -13.28 5.31 31.53
CA GLY A 174 -14.71 5.00 31.44
C GLY A 174 -15.60 6.14 30.93
N GLN A 175 -15.04 7.31 30.62
CA GLN A 175 -15.79 8.42 30.07
C GLN A 175 -16.20 8.15 28.62
N LEU A 176 -17.47 8.39 28.30
CA LEU A 176 -17.94 8.41 26.91
C LEU A 176 -17.74 9.82 26.33
N VAL A 177 -16.98 9.91 25.25
CA VAL A 177 -16.72 11.17 24.53
C VAL A 177 -17.21 11.06 23.09
N ALA A 178 -17.94 12.07 22.64
CA ALA A 178 -18.43 12.16 21.27
C ALA A 178 -17.77 13.36 20.57
N LEU A 179 -17.04 13.10 19.49
CA LEU A 179 -16.48 14.13 18.63
C LEU A 179 -17.48 14.44 17.51
N VAL A 180 -18.01 15.66 17.50
CA VAL A 180 -19.03 16.10 16.54
C VAL A 180 -18.56 17.35 15.82
N GLY A 181 -18.81 17.42 14.52
CA GLY A 181 -18.39 18.54 13.68
C GLY A 181 -18.58 18.23 12.20
N PRO A 182 -18.46 19.24 11.32
CA PRO A 182 -18.64 19.06 9.89
C PRO A 182 -17.63 18.06 9.30
N SER A 183 -17.92 17.57 8.09
CA SER A 183 -16.94 16.76 7.35
C SER A 183 -15.65 17.56 7.13
N GLY A 184 -14.50 16.89 7.28
CA GLY A 184 -13.18 17.53 7.20
C GLY A 184 -12.73 18.29 8.47
N ALA A 185 -13.48 18.23 9.58
CA ALA A 185 -13.07 18.84 10.85
C ALA A 185 -11.95 18.10 11.61
N GLY A 186 -11.41 16.99 11.07
CA GLY A 186 -10.32 16.23 11.70
C GLY A 186 -10.77 15.13 12.68
N LYS A 187 -12.07 14.84 12.81
CA LYS A 187 -12.61 13.80 13.73
C LYS A 187 -11.96 12.43 13.54
N THR A 188 -11.95 11.94 12.31
CA THR A 188 -11.31 10.67 11.93
C THR A 188 -9.80 10.70 12.12
N THR A 189 -9.18 11.87 11.99
CA THR A 189 -7.74 12.01 12.25
C THR A 189 -7.44 11.87 13.75
N ILE A 190 -8.24 12.47 14.62
CA ILE A 190 -8.14 12.26 16.08
C ILE A 190 -8.30 10.77 16.41
N SER A 191 -9.27 10.08 15.80
CA SER A 191 -9.50 8.65 16.05
C SER A 191 -8.34 7.75 15.61
N TYR A 192 -7.54 8.16 14.61
CA TYR A 192 -6.36 7.43 14.14
C TYR A 192 -5.10 7.71 14.97
N LEU A 193 -4.98 8.92 15.53
CA LEU A 193 -3.80 9.30 16.32
C LEU A 193 -3.78 8.63 17.71
N ILE A 194 -4.93 8.41 18.34
CA ILE A 194 -5.04 7.74 19.66
C ILE A 194 -4.37 6.35 19.67
N PRO A 195 -4.72 5.41 18.76
CA PRO A 195 -4.07 4.10 18.65
C PRO A 195 -2.70 4.14 17.96
N ARG A 196 -2.17 5.36 17.69
CA ARG A 196 -0.89 5.58 17.00
C ARG A 196 -0.84 4.93 15.60
N LEU A 197 -1.89 5.12 14.79
CA LEU A 197 -1.81 4.82 13.34
C LEU A 197 -0.96 5.86 12.59
N TYR A 198 -0.81 7.05 13.18
CA TYR A 198 0.11 8.11 12.77
C TYR A 198 0.76 8.67 14.02
N ASP A 199 2.00 9.16 13.89
CA ASP A 199 2.62 9.97 14.93
C ASP A 199 2.21 11.45 14.73
N VAL A 200 2.02 12.16 15.85
CA VAL A 200 1.72 13.60 15.82
C VAL A 200 2.91 14.38 15.27
N THR A 201 2.64 15.45 14.52
CA THR A 201 3.70 16.34 14.01
C THR A 201 4.30 17.17 15.14
N GLU A 202 3.45 17.71 16.02
CA GLU A 202 3.85 18.42 17.24
C GLU A 202 2.94 18.04 18.41
N GLY A 203 3.44 18.23 19.63
CA GLY A 203 2.74 17.86 20.86
C GLY A 203 2.93 16.41 21.28
N VAL A 204 2.05 15.95 22.18
CA VAL A 204 2.05 14.58 22.72
C VAL A 204 0.62 14.04 22.85
N ILE A 205 0.48 12.73 22.65
CA ILE A 205 -0.73 11.98 23.01
C ILE A 205 -0.31 10.94 24.04
N GLU A 206 -1.00 10.92 25.18
CA GLU A 206 -0.70 10.06 26.33
C GLU A 206 -1.82 9.04 26.55
N LEU A 207 -1.42 7.81 26.90
CA LEU A 207 -2.27 6.78 27.49
C LEU A 207 -1.83 6.58 28.94
N ASP A 208 -2.72 6.81 29.91
CA ASP A 208 -2.45 6.75 31.35
C ASP A 208 -1.19 7.56 31.76
N GLY A 209 -1.02 8.74 31.15
CA GLY A 209 0.10 9.66 31.39
C GLY A 209 1.43 9.26 30.73
N VAL A 210 1.44 8.25 29.87
CA VAL A 210 2.63 7.84 29.10
C VAL A 210 2.40 8.16 27.62
N ASP A 211 3.31 8.93 27.02
CA ASP A 211 3.28 9.19 25.57
C ASP A 211 3.22 7.87 24.78
N VAL A 212 2.24 7.75 23.88
CA VAL A 212 2.03 6.55 23.04
C VAL A 212 3.26 6.18 22.22
N ARG A 213 4.15 7.13 21.91
CA ARG A 213 5.42 6.89 21.22
C ARG A 213 6.42 6.07 22.04
N ASN A 214 6.29 6.13 23.37
CA ASN A 214 7.13 5.40 24.32
C ASN A 214 6.55 4.05 24.73
N LEU A 215 5.44 3.62 24.13
CA LEU A 215 4.80 2.33 24.39
C LEU A 215 5.07 1.35 23.25
N LYS A 216 5.11 0.05 23.58
CA LYS A 216 5.19 -1.01 22.57
C LYS A 216 3.96 -1.00 21.68
N LEU A 217 4.13 -1.22 20.38
CA LEU A 217 2.99 -1.28 19.45
C LEU A 217 2.03 -2.43 19.79
N SER A 218 2.56 -3.55 20.30
CA SER A 218 1.72 -4.66 20.76
C SER A 218 0.84 -4.28 21.96
N SER A 219 1.37 -3.48 22.90
CA SER A 219 0.60 -3.00 24.05
C SER A 219 -0.50 -2.03 23.64
N LEU A 220 -0.23 -1.12 22.71
CA LEU A 220 -1.25 -0.25 22.12
C LEU A 220 -2.31 -1.09 21.38
N ALA A 221 -1.87 -2.04 20.56
CA ALA A 221 -2.76 -2.91 19.81
C ALA A 221 -3.66 -3.75 20.73
N GLU A 222 -3.22 -4.20 21.90
CA GLU A 222 -4.06 -4.93 22.86
C GLU A 222 -5.00 -4.01 23.65
N ALA A 223 -4.55 -2.80 23.99
CA ALA A 223 -5.29 -1.82 24.76
C ALA A 223 -6.46 -1.19 23.97
N PHE A 224 -6.26 -0.91 22.67
CA PHE A 224 -7.25 -0.25 21.83
C PHE A 224 -8.07 -1.24 21.00
N GLY A 225 -9.36 -0.99 20.86
CA GLY A 225 -10.20 -1.59 19.84
C GLY A 225 -10.89 -0.50 19.03
N MET A 226 -10.96 -0.72 17.72
CA MET A 226 -11.46 0.29 16.80
C MET A 226 -12.45 -0.32 15.82
N VAL A 227 -13.59 0.35 15.63
CA VAL A 227 -14.53 0.11 14.54
C VAL A 227 -14.40 1.27 13.57
N THR A 228 -13.89 1.00 12.37
CA THR A 228 -13.74 1.98 11.30
C THR A 228 -15.06 2.24 10.58
N GLN A 229 -15.13 3.36 9.85
CA GLN A 229 -16.29 3.72 9.01
C GLN A 229 -16.64 2.60 8.02
N GLU A 230 -15.63 2.05 7.34
CA GLU A 230 -15.76 0.87 6.47
C GLU A 230 -14.95 -0.30 7.04
N PRO A 231 -15.61 -1.30 7.68
CA PRO A 231 -14.91 -2.46 8.20
C PRO A 231 -14.37 -3.35 7.08
N TYR A 232 -13.10 -3.74 7.22
CA TYR A 232 -12.48 -4.70 6.32
C TYR A 232 -12.74 -6.14 6.78
N LEU A 233 -13.21 -7.00 5.86
CA LEU A 233 -13.34 -8.44 6.06
C LEU A 233 -12.39 -9.19 5.14
N PHE A 234 -11.66 -10.13 5.71
CA PHE A 234 -10.77 -11.04 4.99
C PHE A 234 -11.60 -12.01 4.15
N HIS A 235 -11.04 -12.42 2.99
CA HIS A 235 -11.62 -13.46 2.14
C HIS A 235 -11.47 -14.85 2.78
N THR A 236 -12.18 -15.08 3.87
CA THR A 236 -12.21 -16.32 4.66
C THR A 236 -13.60 -16.51 5.27
N SER A 237 -13.78 -17.52 6.12
CA SER A 237 -15.06 -17.75 6.80
C SER A 237 -15.42 -16.63 7.78
N VAL A 238 -16.68 -16.53 8.17
CA VAL A 238 -17.12 -15.62 9.24
C VAL A 238 -16.38 -15.93 10.54
N ARG A 239 -16.19 -17.22 10.86
CA ARG A 239 -15.43 -17.70 12.02
C ARG A 239 -14.01 -17.15 12.04
N GLU A 240 -13.26 -17.34 10.97
CA GLU A 240 -11.87 -16.87 10.83
C GLU A 240 -11.80 -15.35 10.89
N ASN A 241 -12.79 -14.66 10.31
CA ASN A 241 -12.91 -13.22 10.45
C ASN A 241 -13.09 -12.80 11.91
N LEU A 242 -13.85 -13.51 12.74
CA LEU A 242 -14.00 -13.20 14.17
C LEU A 242 -12.74 -13.55 14.97
N LEU A 243 -12.13 -14.71 14.70
CA LEU A 243 -10.90 -15.18 15.35
C LEU A 243 -9.70 -14.26 15.10
N TYR A 244 -9.72 -13.48 14.02
CA TYR A 244 -8.74 -12.43 13.80
C TYR A 244 -8.58 -11.48 15.00
N ALA A 245 -9.68 -11.21 15.74
CA ALA A 245 -9.64 -10.33 16.91
C ALA A 245 -9.11 -11.02 18.17
N ARG A 246 -9.29 -12.34 18.28
CA ARG A 246 -8.83 -13.18 19.39
C ARG A 246 -8.67 -14.63 18.91
N PRO A 247 -7.46 -15.05 18.50
CA PRO A 247 -7.24 -16.34 17.83
C PRO A 247 -7.55 -17.58 18.66
N ASP A 248 -7.49 -17.45 19.99
CA ASP A 248 -7.73 -18.49 20.99
C ASP A 248 -9.20 -18.59 21.44
N ALA A 249 -10.11 -17.77 20.88
CA ALA A 249 -11.52 -17.78 21.28
C ALA A 249 -12.23 -19.09 20.93
N THR A 250 -13.00 -19.61 21.87
CA THR A 250 -13.81 -20.83 21.68
C THR A 250 -15.07 -20.54 20.85
N GLY A 251 -15.67 -21.59 20.26
CA GLY A 251 -16.91 -21.44 19.49
C GLY A 251 -18.06 -20.80 20.28
N GLY A 252 -18.17 -21.10 21.58
CA GLY A 252 -19.19 -20.49 22.45
C GLY A 252 -18.96 -18.99 22.70
N GLU A 253 -17.70 -18.56 22.79
CA GLU A 253 -17.36 -17.14 22.92
C GLU A 253 -17.61 -16.38 21.62
N LEU A 254 -17.28 -16.97 20.46
CA LEU A 254 -17.64 -16.43 19.15
C LEU A 254 -19.14 -16.19 19.04
N GLU A 255 -19.93 -17.18 19.46
CA GLU A 255 -21.39 -17.07 19.45
C GLU A 255 -21.89 -15.99 20.40
N THR A 256 -21.36 -15.94 21.61
CA THR A 256 -21.74 -14.93 22.62
C THR A 256 -21.48 -13.52 22.08
N ALA A 257 -20.32 -13.27 21.48
CA ALA A 257 -19.97 -11.98 20.91
C ALA A 257 -20.83 -11.64 19.68
N ALA A 258 -21.09 -12.61 18.80
CA ALA A 258 -21.95 -12.41 17.64
C ALA A 258 -23.42 -12.12 18.03
N ARG A 259 -23.91 -12.74 19.11
CA ARG A 259 -25.23 -12.44 19.69
C ARG A 259 -25.25 -11.05 20.30
N ALA A 260 -24.24 -10.68 21.08
CA ALA A 260 -24.10 -9.35 21.65
C ALA A 260 -24.01 -8.25 20.57
N ALA A 261 -23.47 -8.59 19.39
CA ALA A 261 -23.42 -7.71 18.22
C ALA A 261 -24.67 -7.77 17.30
N PHE A 262 -25.71 -8.54 17.66
CA PHE A 262 -26.92 -8.80 16.85
C PHE A 262 -26.62 -9.26 15.41
N ILE A 263 -25.59 -10.06 15.21
CA ILE A 263 -25.24 -10.65 13.89
C ILE A 263 -25.38 -12.17 13.87
N HIS A 264 -25.49 -12.83 15.02
CA HIS A 264 -25.58 -14.28 15.11
C HIS A 264 -26.71 -14.87 14.25
N ASP A 265 -27.94 -14.39 14.38
CA ASP A 265 -29.09 -14.94 13.65
C ASP A 265 -28.87 -14.80 12.14
N ARG A 266 -28.35 -13.65 11.71
CA ARG A 266 -28.01 -13.41 10.31
C ARG A 266 -26.89 -14.33 9.80
N ILE A 267 -25.90 -14.64 10.64
CA ILE A 267 -24.86 -15.61 10.30
C ILE A 267 -25.47 -16.99 10.11
N MET A 268 -26.41 -17.40 10.97
CA MET A 268 -27.07 -18.70 10.89
C MET A 268 -28.01 -18.84 9.69
N GLU A 269 -28.48 -17.74 9.11
CA GLU A 269 -29.22 -17.73 7.83
C GLU A 269 -28.32 -17.98 6.60
N LEU A 270 -26.99 -17.86 6.73
CA LEU A 270 -26.06 -18.17 5.65
C LEU A 270 -25.98 -19.69 5.43
N ASP A 271 -25.73 -20.09 4.19
CA ASP A 271 -25.71 -21.51 3.77
C ASP A 271 -24.84 -22.43 4.66
N GLN A 272 -23.73 -21.92 5.21
CA GLN A 272 -22.78 -22.66 6.04
C GLN A 272 -22.59 -22.02 7.43
N GLY A 273 -23.49 -21.15 7.87
CA GLY A 273 -23.38 -20.48 9.16
C GLY A 273 -22.05 -19.71 9.30
N TYR A 274 -21.35 -19.93 10.42
CA TYR A 274 -20.03 -19.36 10.71
C TYR A 274 -18.93 -19.78 9.74
N ASP A 275 -19.09 -20.92 9.07
CA ASP A 275 -18.07 -21.44 8.15
C ASP A 275 -18.27 -20.88 6.72
N THR A 276 -19.31 -20.06 6.51
CA THR A 276 -19.55 -19.36 5.24
C THR A 276 -18.42 -18.41 4.91
N VAL A 277 -17.84 -18.54 3.71
CA VAL A 277 -16.85 -17.60 3.18
C VAL A 277 -17.53 -16.31 2.71
N VAL A 278 -17.12 -15.17 3.27
CA VAL A 278 -17.76 -13.85 3.03
C VAL A 278 -17.43 -13.24 1.66
N GLY A 279 -16.41 -13.75 0.97
CA GLY A 279 -15.94 -13.26 -0.34
C GLY A 279 -15.00 -12.05 -0.23
N GLU A 280 -14.56 -11.52 -1.37
CA GLU A 280 -13.56 -10.43 -1.40
C GLU A 280 -14.16 -9.17 -0.77
N ARG A 281 -13.50 -8.62 0.27
CA ARG A 281 -14.01 -7.50 1.07
C ARG A 281 -15.43 -7.72 1.62
N GLY A 282 -15.82 -8.97 1.85
CA GLY A 282 -17.14 -9.32 2.36
C GLY A 282 -18.29 -8.96 1.42
N TYR A 283 -18.11 -9.07 0.09
CA TYR A 283 -19.13 -8.75 -0.92
C TYR A 283 -20.52 -9.36 -0.64
N ARG A 284 -20.60 -10.49 0.07
CA ARG A 284 -21.86 -11.15 0.44
C ARG A 284 -22.60 -10.51 1.62
N MET A 285 -22.04 -9.47 2.23
CA MET A 285 -22.61 -8.81 3.41
C MET A 285 -22.94 -7.34 3.11
N SER A 286 -24.07 -6.87 3.64
CA SER A 286 -24.44 -5.45 3.64
C SER A 286 -23.49 -4.62 4.53
N GLY A 287 -23.47 -3.30 4.34
CA GLY A 287 -22.64 -2.41 5.17
C GLY A 287 -22.90 -2.56 6.67
N GLY A 288 -24.18 -2.61 7.07
CA GLY A 288 -24.58 -2.82 8.47
C GLY A 288 -24.18 -4.20 9.02
N GLU A 289 -24.20 -5.25 8.20
CA GLU A 289 -23.71 -6.57 8.60
C GLU A 289 -22.18 -6.59 8.82
N LYS A 290 -21.41 -5.94 7.94
CA LYS A 290 -19.96 -5.79 8.12
C LYS A 290 -19.65 -5.03 9.40
N GLN A 291 -20.43 -3.99 9.71
CA GLN A 291 -20.31 -3.20 10.92
C GLN A 291 -20.62 -3.99 12.18
N ARG A 292 -21.72 -4.75 12.20
CA ARG A 292 -22.03 -5.65 13.32
C ARG A 292 -20.96 -6.73 13.51
N LEU A 293 -20.39 -7.26 12.43
CA LEU A 293 -19.28 -8.21 12.53
C LEU A 293 -18.00 -7.56 13.10
N ALA A 294 -17.74 -6.30 12.77
CA ALA A 294 -16.64 -5.53 13.37
C ALA A 294 -16.88 -5.23 14.86
N ILE A 295 -18.13 -4.96 15.26
CA ILE A 295 -18.51 -4.84 16.67
C ILE A 295 -18.29 -6.17 17.40
N ALA A 296 -18.68 -7.30 16.80
CA ALA A 296 -18.44 -8.62 17.38
C ALA A 296 -16.93 -8.88 17.62
N ARG A 297 -16.06 -8.47 16.70
CA ARG A 297 -14.59 -8.52 16.88
C ARG A 297 -14.12 -7.73 18.10
N VAL A 298 -14.62 -6.51 18.26
CA VAL A 298 -14.28 -5.67 19.41
C VAL A 298 -14.76 -6.31 20.72
N ILE A 299 -15.99 -6.84 20.73
CA ILE A 299 -16.54 -7.54 21.90
C ILE A 299 -15.67 -8.75 22.28
N LEU A 300 -15.19 -9.52 21.30
CA LEU A 300 -14.27 -10.64 21.55
C LEU A 300 -12.92 -10.18 22.11
N LYS A 301 -12.38 -9.08 21.55
CA LYS A 301 -11.09 -8.53 21.96
C LYS A 301 -11.12 -7.93 23.36
N GLN A 302 -12.27 -7.40 23.80
CA GLN A 302 -12.47 -6.73 25.09
C GLN A 302 -11.38 -5.66 25.37
N PRO A 303 -11.19 -4.67 24.48
CA PRO A 303 -10.16 -3.64 24.65
C PRO A 303 -10.43 -2.75 25.88
N ARG A 304 -9.41 -2.02 26.33
CA ARG A 304 -9.53 -1.05 27.43
C ARG A 304 -10.03 0.32 26.97
N VAL A 305 -9.76 0.66 25.71
CA VAL A 305 -10.30 1.84 25.04
C VAL A 305 -10.99 1.40 23.76
N LEU A 306 -12.23 1.84 23.57
CA LEU A 306 -13.03 1.59 22.36
C LEU A 306 -13.21 2.87 21.56
N ILE A 307 -12.82 2.82 20.29
CA ILE A 307 -12.97 3.90 19.31
C ILE A 307 -14.00 3.48 18.26
N LEU A 308 -15.01 4.32 18.04
CA LEU A 308 -16.07 4.11 17.07
C LEU A 308 -16.07 5.26 16.06
N ASP A 309 -15.50 5.02 14.88
CA ASP A 309 -15.40 6.02 13.81
C ASP A 309 -16.61 5.89 12.87
N GLU A 310 -17.57 6.80 13.00
CA GLU A 310 -18.83 6.81 12.24
C GLU A 310 -19.62 5.48 12.28
N ALA A 311 -19.47 4.73 13.38
CA ALA A 311 -19.97 3.37 13.52
C ALA A 311 -21.52 3.23 13.57
N THR A 312 -22.26 4.33 13.46
CA THR A 312 -23.73 4.37 13.55
C THR A 312 -24.41 4.76 12.24
N SER A 313 -23.66 5.10 11.19
CA SER A 313 -24.24 5.55 9.91
C SER A 313 -24.94 4.44 9.13
N ALA A 314 -24.60 3.15 9.38
CA ALA A 314 -25.17 1.99 8.70
C ALA A 314 -25.99 1.07 9.64
N LEU A 315 -26.29 1.52 10.87
CA LEU A 315 -27.16 0.80 11.81
C LEU A 315 -28.57 1.39 11.71
N ASP A 316 -29.51 0.64 11.13
CA ASP A 316 -30.94 0.93 11.22
C ASP A 316 -31.38 1.00 12.70
N THR A 317 -32.46 1.72 12.99
CA THR A 317 -32.91 2.22 14.31
C THR A 317 -32.86 1.25 15.51
N PRO A 318 -32.99 -0.09 15.41
CA PRO A 318 -32.72 -0.99 16.55
C PRO A 318 -31.24 -1.11 16.94
N GLY A 319 -30.32 -0.77 16.03
CA GLY A 319 -28.87 -0.86 16.23
C GLY A 319 -28.25 0.35 16.94
N ALA A 320 -28.99 1.42 17.22
CA ALA A 320 -28.47 2.52 18.03
C ALA A 320 -28.23 2.10 19.51
N GLU A 321 -28.94 1.08 20.00
CA GLU A 321 -28.75 0.50 21.35
C GLU A 321 -27.48 -0.36 21.47
N LEU A 322 -26.87 -0.79 20.36
CA LEU A 322 -25.65 -1.60 20.32
C LEU A 322 -24.40 -0.85 20.80
N ALA A 323 -24.27 0.42 20.39
CA ALA A 323 -23.25 1.30 20.93
C ALA A 323 -23.44 1.48 22.46
N ALA A 324 -24.64 1.26 22.99
CA ALA A 324 -24.92 1.26 24.41
C ALA A 324 -24.64 -0.06 25.14
N CYS A 325 -24.78 -1.22 24.50
CA CYS A 325 -24.46 -2.52 25.12
C CYS A 325 -22.95 -2.77 25.26
N ALA A 326 -22.11 -2.26 24.36
CA ALA A 326 -20.66 -2.27 24.55
C ALA A 326 -20.19 -1.42 25.76
N LYS A 327 -21.08 -0.66 26.40
CA LYS A 327 -20.82 0.18 27.58
C LYS A 327 -20.89 -0.59 28.92
N GLY A 328 -21.18 -1.89 28.92
CA GLY A 328 -21.73 -2.60 30.09
C GLY A 328 -20.94 -3.75 30.72
N THR A 329 -19.68 -4.03 30.33
CA THR A 329 -18.87 -5.12 30.92
C THR A 329 -17.43 -4.72 31.13
#